data_AF-A0A815SSZ5-F1
#
_entry.id   AF-A0A815SSZ5-F1
#
_cell.length_a   1.000
_cell.length_b   1.000
_cell.length_c   1.000
_cell.angle_alpha   90.00
_cell.angle_beta   90.00
_cell.angle_gamma   90.00
#
_symmetry.space_group_name_H-M   'P 1'
#
loop_
_entity.id
_entity.type
_entity.pdbx_description
1 polymer ?
#
loop_
_entity_poly.entity_id
_entity_poly.type
_entity_poly.pdbx_seq_one_letter_code
_entity_poly.pdbx_strand_id
1 'polypeptide(L)'
;MAMAMENDKTLCDICNEEKLTYLCEGCSKKFCSMDLTEHHQMLTNELRQIDIDYGCAKEFCSVHVNEHKQKLNVELYNIIDDHYQYEQRTREQKENPYNQLLINEIDQWEKISMEKLNNNQKVAKKLSLDHYKRVLMILKRNLKT
;
A
#
# COMPACT_ATOMS: atom_id res chain seq x y z
N MET A 1 41.53 11.60 -5.99
CA MET A 1 42.89 11.04 -6.19
C MET A 1 43.86 12.07 -5.61
N ALA A 2 44.82 11.71 -4.76
CA ALA A 2 45.76 12.71 -4.23
C ALA A 2 46.89 12.94 -5.25
N MET A 3 46.94 14.13 -5.84
CA MET A 3 48.10 14.56 -6.64
C MET A 3 49.18 15.15 -5.72
N ALA A 4 50.36 14.54 -5.70
CA ALA A 4 51.53 15.14 -5.08
C ALA A 4 51.98 16.32 -5.96
N MET A 5 51.89 17.53 -5.43
CA MET A 5 52.59 18.67 -6.02
C MET A 5 54.06 18.62 -5.59
N GLU A 6 54.93 19.11 -6.48
CA GLU A 6 56.39 19.14 -6.38
C GLU A 6 56.91 19.51 -4.98
N ASN A 7 58.14 19.08 -4.67
CA ASN A 7 58.85 19.01 -3.37
C ASN A 7 58.87 20.28 -2.45
N ASP A 8 57.98 21.24 -2.62
CA ASP A 8 57.86 22.42 -1.79
C ASP A 8 57.07 22.12 -0.52
N LYS A 9 57.73 22.31 0.63
CA LYS A 9 57.08 22.31 1.93
C LYS A 9 56.13 23.50 1.98
N THR A 10 54.86 23.27 2.28
CA THR A 10 53.90 24.35 2.52
C THR A 10 53.24 24.18 3.89
N LEU A 11 52.55 25.22 4.34
CA LEU A 11 51.92 25.24 5.65
C LEU A 11 50.72 24.30 5.69
N CYS A 12 50.63 23.45 6.70
CA CYS A 12 49.42 22.67 6.96
C CYS A 12 48.32 23.56 7.54
N ASP A 13 47.10 23.48 7.01
CA ASP A 13 45.94 24.28 7.46
C ASP A 13 45.40 23.87 8.85
N ILE A 14 45.88 22.75 9.43
CA ILE A 14 45.48 22.28 10.76
C ILE A 14 46.56 22.58 11.80
N CYS A 15 47.77 22.02 11.65
CA CYS A 15 48.83 22.18 12.64
C CYS A 15 49.72 23.41 12.42
N ASN A 16 49.56 24.13 11.31
CA ASN A 16 50.32 25.34 10.98
C ASN A 16 51.85 25.12 10.93
N GLU A 17 52.29 23.90 10.64
CA GLU A 17 53.70 23.54 10.46
C GLU A 17 54.05 23.41 8.96
N GLU A 18 55.24 23.86 8.56
CA GLU A 18 55.76 23.70 7.20
C GLU A 18 56.18 22.24 6.95
N LYS A 19 55.36 21.52 6.17
CA LYS A 19 55.56 20.11 5.86
C LYS A 19 55.28 19.83 4.40
N LEU A 20 55.55 18.60 3.96
CA LEU A 20 54.96 18.11 2.73
C LEU A 20 53.44 18.02 2.94
N THR A 21 52.70 18.79 2.15
CA THR A 21 51.24 18.91 2.27
C THR A 21 50.55 18.41 1.01
N TYR A 22 49.35 17.88 1.18
CA TYR A 22 48.48 17.38 0.12
C TYR A 22 47.21 18.21 0.06
N LEU A 23 46.77 18.57 -1.14
CA LEU A 23 45.50 19.26 -1.35
C LEU A 23 44.35 18.26 -1.28
N CYS A 24 43.36 18.54 -0.44
CA CYS A 24 42.07 17.86 -0.49
C CYS A 24 41.16 18.58 -1.49
N GLU A 25 40.80 17.90 -2.58
CA GLU A 25 39.91 18.45 -3.62
C GLU A 25 38.53 18.81 -3.07
N GLY A 26 38.05 18.10 -2.04
CA GLY A 26 36.71 18.30 -1.47
C GLY A 26 36.55 19.58 -0.67
N CYS A 27 37.56 19.95 0.13
CA CYS A 27 37.51 21.15 0.98
C CYS A 27 38.49 22.25 0.55
N SER A 28 39.27 22.03 -0.51
CA SER A 28 40.28 22.95 -1.06
C SER A 28 41.36 23.39 -0.05
N LYS A 29 41.61 22.58 0.98
CA LYS A 29 42.62 22.80 2.03
C LYS A 29 43.84 21.88 1.87
N LYS A 30 44.98 22.32 2.38
CA LYS A 30 46.27 21.63 2.39
C LYS A 30 46.56 21.01 3.75
N PHE A 31 46.82 19.71 3.76
CA PHE A 31 47.06 18.94 4.98
C PHE A 31 48.39 18.22 4.93
N CYS A 32 49.10 18.13 6.05
CA CYS A 32 50.18 17.16 6.16
C CYS A 32 49.62 15.73 6.15
N SER A 33 50.44 14.71 5.86
CA SER A 33 49.96 13.33 5.73
C SER A 33 49.16 12.81 6.94
N MET A 34 49.53 13.22 8.16
CA MET A 34 48.86 12.80 9.38
C MET A 34 47.47 13.44 9.49
N ASP A 35 47.43 14.77 9.37
CA ASP A 35 46.18 15.55 9.45
C ASP A 35 45.22 15.23 8.30
N LEU A 36 45.74 14.86 7.12
CA LEU A 36 44.92 14.39 6.00
C LEU A 36 44.20 13.08 6.33
N THR A 37 44.91 12.15 6.97
CA THR A 37 44.35 10.85 7.36
C THR A 37 43.26 11.03 8.40
N GLU A 38 43.52 11.88 9.40
CA GLU A 38 42.53 12.24 10.42
C GLU A 38 41.32 12.94 9.81
N HIS A 39 41.54 13.89 8.89
CA HIS A 39 40.47 14.58 8.16
C HIS A 39 39.58 13.60 7.38
N HIS A 40 40.16 12.65 6.65
CA HIS A 40 39.40 11.63 5.94
C HIS A 40 38.62 10.70 6.88
N GLN A 41 39.21 10.33 8.02
CA GLN A 41 38.55 9.50 9.01
C GLN A 41 37.35 10.23 9.64
N MET A 42 37.51 11.52 9.96
CA MET A 42 36.43 12.37 10.47
C MET A 42 35.26 12.44 9.48
N LEU A 43 35.54 12.74 8.21
CA LEU A 43 34.50 12.78 7.15
C LEU A 43 33.79 11.44 6.98
N THR A 44 34.53 10.32 7.07
CA THR A 44 33.95 8.97 6.99
C THR A 44 32.99 8.71 8.16
N ASN A 45 33.35 9.16 9.37
CA ASN A 45 32.50 9.04 10.54
C ASN A 45 31.24 9.91 10.44
N GLU A 46 31.37 11.15 9.96
CA GLU A 46 30.23 12.04 9.74
C GLU A 46 29.25 11.47 8.71
N LEU A 47 29.76 10.96 7.57
CA LEU A 47 28.93 10.31 6.56
C LEU A 47 28.22 9.07 7.11
N ARG A 48 28.93 8.25 7.88
CA ARG A 48 28.33 7.08 8.55
C ARG A 48 27.23 7.50 9.54
N GLN A 49 27.43 8.59 10.27
CA GLN A 49 26.44 9.10 11.22
C GLN A 49 25.18 9.58 10.48
N ILE A 50 25.35 10.31 9.37
CA ILE A 50 24.23 10.71 8.50
C ILE A 50 23.48 9.47 7.98
N ASP A 51 24.19 8.44 7.55
CA ASP A 51 23.56 7.19 7.08
C ASP A 51 22.80 6.45 8.19
N ILE A 52 23.26 6.52 9.44
CA ILE A 52 22.54 5.97 10.59
C ILE A 52 21.29 6.81 10.89
N ASP A 53 21.45 8.13 11.00
CA ASP A 53 20.40 9.06 11.42
C ASP A 53 19.26 9.17 10.40
N TYR A 54 19.59 9.13 9.10
CA TYR A 54 18.63 9.31 8.01
C TYR A 54 18.38 8.05 7.19
N GLY A 55 19.29 7.07 7.22
CA GLY A 55 19.16 5.85 6.42
C GLY A 55 18.13 4.88 7.00
N CYS A 56 17.99 4.78 8.33
CA CYS A 56 17.00 3.90 8.97
C CYS A 56 15.55 4.29 8.68
N ALA A 57 15.29 5.55 8.32
CA ALA A 57 13.98 6.01 7.89
C ALA A 57 13.66 5.66 6.43
N LYS A 58 14.65 5.19 5.66
CA LYS A 58 14.49 4.75 4.26
C LYS A 58 14.47 3.22 4.21
N GLU A 59 13.72 2.69 3.25
CA GLU A 59 13.57 1.24 3.05
C GLU A 59 14.90 0.51 2.79
N PHE A 60 15.92 1.24 2.33
CA PHE A 60 17.23 0.69 1.97
C PHE A 60 18.37 1.47 2.66
N CYS A 61 18.54 1.24 3.96
CA CYS A 61 19.74 1.66 4.70
C CYS A 61 20.91 0.71 4.38
N SER A 62 22.02 1.21 3.85
CA SER A 62 23.22 0.41 3.54
C SER A 62 23.87 -0.21 4.80
N VAL A 63 23.70 0.44 5.96
CA VAL A 63 24.27 0.01 7.24
C VAL A 63 23.47 -1.14 7.86
N HIS A 64 22.13 -1.10 7.78
CA HIS A 64 21.22 -2.06 8.45
C HIS A 64 20.48 -3.00 7.47
N VAL A 65 21.03 -3.20 6.25
CA VAL A 65 20.40 -4.03 5.20
C VAL A 65 19.93 -5.38 5.72
N ASN A 66 20.74 -6.06 6.54
CA ASN A 66 20.41 -7.40 7.04
C ASN A 66 19.24 -7.38 8.03
N GLU A 67 19.18 -6.37 8.90
CA GLU A 67 18.11 -6.22 9.89
C GLU A 67 16.79 -5.88 9.21
N HIS A 68 16.82 -4.95 8.26
CA HIS A 68 15.66 -4.60 7.45
C HIS A 68 15.16 -5.79 6.64
N LYS A 69 16.07 -6.55 6.01
CA LYS A 69 15.72 -7.77 5.29
C LYS A 69 15.09 -8.83 6.20
N GLN A 70 15.62 -9.01 7.41
CA GLN A 70 15.03 -9.93 8.38
C GLN A 70 13.62 -9.51 8.77
N LYS A 71 13.42 -8.22 9.08
CA LYS A 71 12.10 -7.68 9.41
C LYS A 71 11.10 -7.86 8.26
N LEU A 72 11.50 -7.50 7.04
CA LEU A 72 10.69 -7.68 5.84
C LEU A 72 10.32 -9.13 5.59
N ASN A 73 11.26 -10.07 5.79
CA ASN A 73 10.96 -11.49 5.66
C ASN A 73 9.91 -11.93 6.68
N VAL A 74 10.02 -11.51 7.95
CA VAL A 74 9.03 -11.84 8.99
C VAL A 74 7.65 -11.29 8.61
N GLU A 75 7.57 -10.03 8.19
CA GLU A 75 6.32 -9.41 7.73
C GLU A 75 5.72 -10.18 6.55
N LEU A 76 6.55 -10.54 5.56
CA LEU A 76 6.11 -11.33 4.41
C LEU A 76 5.61 -12.72 4.81
N TYR A 77 6.30 -13.42 5.71
CA TYR A 77 5.86 -14.73 6.22
C TYR A 77 4.49 -14.64 6.90
N ASN A 78 4.27 -13.60 7.72
CA ASN A 78 2.99 -13.40 8.40
C ASN A 78 1.86 -13.14 7.39
N ILE A 79 2.10 -12.30 6.38
CA ILE A 79 1.11 -12.03 5.32
C ILE A 79 0.75 -13.32 4.56
N ILE A 80 1.75 -14.15 4.24
CA ILE A 80 1.53 -15.42 3.56
C ILE A 80 0.71 -16.37 4.43
N ASP A 81 1.02 -16.48 5.71
CA ASP A 81 0.26 -17.33 6.64
C ASP A 81 -1.18 -16.83 6.80
N ASP A 82 -1.37 -15.53 7.03
CA ASP A 82 -2.71 -14.90 7.13
C ASP A 82 -3.56 -15.18 5.88
N HIS A 83 -2.96 -15.05 4.70
CA HIS A 83 -3.62 -15.36 3.43
C HIS A 83 -4.03 -16.83 3.36
N TYR A 84 -3.13 -17.75 3.73
CA TYR A 84 -3.44 -19.18 3.77
C TYR A 84 -4.60 -19.50 4.73
N GLN A 85 -4.57 -18.95 5.94
CA GLN A 85 -5.65 -19.15 6.92
C GLN A 85 -6.99 -18.60 6.41
N TYR A 86 -6.97 -17.44 5.74
CA TYR A 86 -8.16 -16.85 5.14
C TYR A 86 -8.76 -17.74 4.04
N GLU A 87 -7.94 -18.28 3.14
CA GLU A 87 -8.38 -19.20 2.09
C GLU A 87 -8.99 -20.47 2.67
N GLN A 88 -8.40 -21.03 3.74
CA GLN A 88 -8.94 -22.21 4.40
C GLN A 88 -10.32 -21.94 5.01
N ARG A 89 -10.47 -20.86 5.80
CA ARG A 89 -11.76 -20.47 6.37
C ARG A 89 -12.83 -20.25 5.28
N THR A 90 -12.45 -19.64 4.17
CA THR A 90 -13.35 -19.40 3.03
C THR A 90 -13.82 -20.72 2.40
N ARG A 91 -12.92 -21.70 2.24
CA ARG A 91 -13.27 -23.03 1.74
C ARG A 91 -14.22 -23.74 2.70
N GLU A 92 -13.88 -23.80 3.98
CA GLU A 92 -14.72 -24.42 5.00
C GLU A 92 -16.14 -23.82 5.05
N GLN A 93 -16.26 -22.49 4.93
CA GLN A 93 -17.57 -21.84 4.87
C GLN A 93 -18.37 -22.14 3.61
N LYS A 94 -17.71 -22.29 2.45
CA LYS A 94 -18.37 -22.69 1.19
C LYS A 94 -18.82 -24.14 1.22
N GLU A 95 -18.00 -25.01 1.80
CA GLU A 95 -18.26 -26.44 1.92
C GLU A 95 -19.22 -26.77 3.06
N ASN A 96 -19.48 -25.81 3.98
CA ASN A 96 -20.45 -25.98 5.05
C ASN A 96 -21.85 -26.26 4.48
N PRO A 97 -22.39 -27.48 4.66
CA PRO A 97 -23.68 -27.88 4.09
C PRO A 97 -24.84 -27.02 4.62
N TYR A 98 -24.73 -26.51 5.85
CA TYR A 98 -25.75 -25.67 6.45
C TYR A 98 -25.86 -24.30 5.75
N ASN A 99 -24.74 -23.69 5.37
CA ASN A 99 -24.74 -22.44 4.62
C ASN A 99 -25.35 -22.62 3.22
N GLN A 100 -25.05 -23.74 2.56
CA GLN A 100 -25.66 -24.08 1.27
C GLN A 100 -27.18 -24.28 1.40
N LEU A 101 -27.64 -24.92 2.49
CA LEU A 101 -29.08 -25.07 2.77
C LEU A 101 -29.77 -23.72 2.97
N LEU A 102 -29.18 -22.81 3.76
CA LEU A 102 -29.75 -21.47 3.99
C LEU A 102 -29.82 -20.64 2.70
N ILE A 103 -28.79 -20.68 1.85
CA ILE A 103 -28.82 -19.98 0.55
C ILE A 103 -29.95 -20.53 -0.32
N ASN A 104 -30.08 -21.86 -0.40
CA ASN A 104 -31.16 -22.48 -1.16
C ASN A 104 -32.54 -22.11 -0.61
N GLU A 105 -32.72 -22.03 0.71
CA GLU A 105 -33.96 -21.55 1.30
C GLU A 105 -34.24 -20.11 0.88
N ILE A 106 -33.28 -19.19 1.01
CA ILE A 106 -33.43 -17.80 0.58
C ILE A 106 -33.87 -17.71 -0.89
N ASP A 107 -33.22 -18.47 -1.78
CA ASP A 107 -33.56 -18.51 -3.21
C ASP A 107 -35.02 -18.96 -3.45
N GLN A 108 -35.51 -19.95 -2.70
CA GLN A 108 -36.92 -20.37 -2.78
C GLN A 108 -37.87 -19.27 -2.29
N TRP A 109 -37.54 -18.63 -1.18
CA TRP A 109 -38.35 -17.54 -0.62
C TRP A 109 -38.43 -16.35 -1.57
N GLU A 110 -37.34 -16.00 -2.24
CA GLU A 110 -37.31 -14.96 -3.27
C GLU A 110 -38.21 -15.32 -4.45
N LYS A 111 -38.09 -16.54 -4.97
CA LYS A 111 -38.91 -17.01 -6.09
C LYS A 111 -40.41 -16.95 -5.77
N ILE A 112 -40.80 -17.47 -4.61
CA ILE A 112 -42.21 -17.46 -4.16
C ILE A 112 -42.70 -16.01 -3.99
N SER A 113 -41.88 -15.12 -3.43
CA SER A 113 -42.25 -13.73 -3.23
C SER A 113 -42.44 -12.98 -4.54
N MET A 114 -41.54 -13.20 -5.51
CA MET A 114 -41.64 -12.64 -6.86
C MET A 114 -42.88 -13.13 -7.60
N GLU A 115 -43.22 -14.40 -7.49
CA GLU A 115 -44.46 -14.95 -8.07
C GLU A 115 -45.71 -14.28 -7.47
N LYS A 116 -45.75 -14.10 -6.15
CA LYS A 116 -46.85 -13.41 -5.46
C LYS A 116 -46.99 -11.95 -5.93
N LEU A 117 -45.88 -11.21 -6.02
CA LEU A 117 -45.89 -9.83 -6.50
C LEU A 117 -46.42 -9.74 -7.94
N ASN A 118 -45.94 -10.61 -8.82
CA ASN A 118 -46.39 -10.67 -10.20
C ASN A 118 -47.89 -10.99 -10.32
N ASN A 119 -48.38 -11.96 -9.53
CA ASN A 119 -49.79 -12.32 -9.52
C ASN A 119 -50.66 -11.17 -9.00
N ASN A 120 -50.24 -10.52 -7.91
CA ASN A 120 -50.94 -9.35 -7.37
C ASN A 120 -50.99 -8.22 -8.39
N GLN A 121 -49.89 -7.98 -9.13
CA GLN A 121 -49.86 -6.98 -10.19
C GLN A 121 -50.83 -7.33 -11.33
N LYS A 122 -50.90 -8.60 -11.75
CA LYS A 122 -51.85 -9.07 -12.77
C LYS A 122 -53.30 -8.86 -12.32
N VAL A 123 -53.62 -9.20 -11.07
CA VAL A 123 -54.97 -9.02 -10.49
C VAL A 123 -55.32 -7.53 -10.41
N ALA A 124 -54.42 -6.68 -9.92
CA ALA A 124 -54.64 -5.24 -9.82
C ALA A 124 -54.89 -4.59 -11.20
N LYS A 125 -54.13 -5.00 -12.22
CA LYS A 125 -54.34 -4.55 -13.61
C LYS A 125 -55.72 -4.96 -14.12
N LYS A 126 -56.14 -6.21 -13.89
CA LYS A 126 -57.45 -6.72 -14.31
C LYS A 126 -58.59 -5.96 -13.63
N LEU A 127 -58.53 -5.77 -12.31
CA LEU A 127 -59.54 -5.03 -11.56
C LEU A 127 -59.68 -3.58 -12.05
N SER A 128 -58.55 -2.93 -12.31
CA SER A 128 -58.54 -1.57 -12.85
C SER A 128 -59.21 -1.52 -14.23
N LEU A 129 -58.89 -2.45 -15.12
CA LEU A 129 -59.50 -2.54 -16.44
C LEU A 129 -61.02 -2.79 -16.36
N ASP A 130 -61.45 -3.70 -15.48
CA ASP A 130 -62.87 -4.02 -15.27
C ASP A 130 -63.64 -2.83 -14.67
N HIS A 131 -62.98 -2.02 -13.83
CA HIS A 131 -63.53 -0.76 -13.34
C HIS A 131 -63.71 0.24 -14.49
N TYR A 132 -62.67 0.50 -15.31
CA TYR A 132 -62.77 1.42 -16.45
C TYR A 132 -63.84 1.00 -17.46
N LYS A 133 -63.95 -0.29 -17.76
CA LYS A 133 -65.00 -0.82 -18.65
C LYS A 133 -66.40 -0.50 -18.13
N ARG A 134 -66.64 -0.68 -16.83
CA ARG A 134 -67.93 -0.37 -16.20
C ARG A 134 -68.25 1.12 -16.30
N VAL A 135 -67.29 1.99 -15.97
CA VAL A 135 -67.45 3.45 -16.08
C VAL A 135 -67.77 3.85 -17.52
N LEU A 136 -67.05 3.32 -18.51
CA LEU A 136 -67.30 3.60 -19.93
C LEU A 136 -68.69 3.15 -20.38
N MET A 137 -69.21 2.01 -19.90
CA MET A 137 -70.57 1.58 -20.22
C MET A 137 -71.62 2.55 -19.68
N ILE A 138 -71.43 3.05 -18.46
CA ILE A 138 -72.33 4.04 -17.84
C ILE A 138 -72.31 5.34 -18.65
N LEU A 139 -71.12 5.86 -18.95
CA LEU A 139 -70.97 7.09 -19.76
C LEU A 139 -71.61 6.94 -21.14
N LYS A 140 -71.39 5.80 -21.83
CA LYS A 140 -72.01 5.52 -23.14
C LYS A 140 -73.53 5.46 -23.09
N ARG A 141 -74.13 4.98 -21.99
CA ARG A 141 -75.59 5.03 -21.81
C ARG A 141 -76.08 6.46 -21.67
N ASN A 142 -75.43 7.26 -20.82
CA ASN A 142 -75.83 8.63 -20.52
C ASN A 142 -75.65 9.58 -21.72
N LEU A 143 -74.77 9.25 -22.68
CA LEU A 143 -74.55 10.01 -23.91
C LEU A 143 -75.46 9.59 -25.08
N LYS A 144 -76.21 8.48 -24.97
CA LYS A 144 -77.14 8.00 -26.00
C LYS A 144 -78.60 8.44 -25.80
N THR A 145 -78.84 9.25 -24.78
CA THR A 145 -80.04 10.07 -24.52
C THR A 145 -79.74 11.50 -24.89
#